data_AF-A0A2E3K9D2-F1
#
_entry.id   AF-A0A2E3K9D2-F1
#
_cell.length_a   1.000
_cell.length_b   1.000
_cell.length_c   1.000
_cell.angle_alpha   90.00
_cell.angle_beta   90.00
_cell.angle_gamma   90.00
#
_symmetry.space_group_name_H-M   'P 1'
#
loop_
_entity.id
_entity.type
_entity.pdbx_description
1 polymer ?
#
loop_
_entity_poly.entity_id
_entity_poly.type
_entity_poly.pdbx_seq_one_letter_code
_entity_poly.pdbx_strand_id
1 'polypeptide(L)'
;MEQGDGLNVQHDILARGNGQILPSVFFKRGEKLEYMRPGSTFQHLRDDNLIEIACVESLGTDLYGIPHVRFQISLTRDKKFLDFDKGTRMLALSSFADRYRERIVI
;
A
#
# COMPACT_ATOMS: atom_id res chain seq x y z
N MET A 1 22.19 -1.55 22.65
CA MET A 1 22.62 -0.73 21.50
C MET A 1 21.54 -0.88 20.45
N GLU A 2 20.55 0.00 20.49
CA GLU A 2 19.47 0.04 19.50
C GLU A 2 19.95 0.87 18.31
N GLN A 3 20.18 0.23 17.16
CA GLN A 3 20.39 0.94 15.89
C GLN A 3 19.02 1.15 15.27
N GLY A 4 18.54 2.39 15.32
CA GLY A 4 17.34 2.83 14.62
C GLY A 4 17.64 3.04 13.14
N ASP A 5 17.04 2.21 12.29
CA ASP A 5 17.05 2.40 10.85
C ASP A 5 16.19 3.61 10.48
N GLY A 6 16.85 4.73 10.19
CA GLY A 6 16.23 5.93 9.65
C GLY A 6 15.68 5.68 8.25
N LEU A 7 14.35 5.70 8.13
CA LEU A 7 13.64 5.62 6.85
C LEU A 7 13.92 6.89 6.01
N ASN A 8 14.92 6.80 5.12
CA ASN A 8 15.21 7.85 4.14
C ASN A 8 14.25 7.72 2.94
N VAL A 9 13.09 8.37 3.08
CA VAL A 9 12.14 8.66 2.00
C VAL A 9 12.57 9.92 1.26
N GLN A 10 13.18 9.74 0.08
CA GLN A 10 13.43 10.89 -0.80
C GLN A 10 12.10 11.33 -1.42
N HIS A 11 11.57 12.42 -0.87
CA HIS A 11 10.47 13.18 -1.44
C HIS A 11 10.99 14.05 -2.59
N ASP A 12 10.47 13.85 -3.78
CA ASP A 12 10.26 14.96 -4.71
C ASP A 12 8.75 15.25 -4.64
N ILE A 13 8.39 16.29 -3.88
CA ILE A 13 7.14 17.08 -3.88
C ILE A 13 7.07 17.85 -2.54
N LEU A 14 6.96 19.18 -2.67
CA LEU A 14 6.82 20.18 -1.61
C LEU A 14 5.62 19.87 -0.68
N ALA A 15 5.85 19.13 0.41
CA ALA A 15 4.84 18.82 1.41
C ALA A 15 4.50 20.05 2.26
N ARG A 16 3.43 20.77 1.89
CA ARG A 16 2.78 21.77 2.75
C ARG A 16 1.45 21.21 3.27
N GLY A 17 1.46 20.78 4.54
CA GLY A 17 0.42 20.86 5.59
C GLY A 17 -1.07 20.61 5.35
N ASN A 18 -1.52 20.26 4.14
CA ASN A 18 -2.93 20.01 3.84
C ASN A 18 -3.00 18.63 3.18
N GLY A 19 -3.91 17.75 3.61
CA GLY A 19 -3.99 16.39 3.06
C GLY A 19 -4.12 16.43 1.53
N GLN A 20 -3.07 16.00 0.83
CA GLN A 20 -2.97 16.09 -0.62
C GLN A 20 -3.21 14.72 -1.24
N ILE A 21 -4.02 14.68 -2.31
CA ILE A 21 -4.13 13.51 -3.17
C ILE A 21 -2.86 13.43 -4.02
N LEU A 22 -2.26 12.24 -4.09
CA LEU A 22 -1.04 11.99 -4.87
C LEU A 22 -1.41 11.17 -6.11
N PRO A 23 -0.94 11.55 -7.31
CA PRO A 23 -1.18 10.76 -8.53
C PRO A 23 -0.42 9.43 -8.50
N SER A 24 0.74 9.41 -7.82
CA SER A 24 1.60 8.26 -7.64
C SER A 24 2.60 8.49 -6.51
N VAL A 25 3.22 7.41 -6.04
CA VAL A 25 4.30 7.44 -5.04
C VAL A 25 5.40 6.45 -5.41
N PHE A 26 6.64 6.85 -5.16
CA PHE A 26 7.75 5.90 -5.03
C PHE A 26 7.92 5.54 -3.55
N PHE A 27 8.09 4.26 -3.26
CA PHE A 27 8.34 3.78 -1.91
C PHE A 27 9.35 2.66 -1.93
N LYS A 28 10.09 2.53 -0.83
CA LYS A 28 11.04 1.44 -0.65
C LYS A 28 10.34 0.25 -0.01
N ARG A 29 10.62 -0.93 -0.54
CA ARG A 29 10.22 -2.23 0.01
C ARG A 29 11.46 -3.10 0.13
N GLY A 30 12.01 -3.19 1.34
CA GLY A 30 13.36 -3.70 1.53
C GLY A 30 14.36 -2.87 0.71
N GLU A 31 15.16 -3.53 -0.12
CA GLU A 31 16.15 -2.87 -0.99
C GLU A 31 15.56 -2.38 -2.33
N LYS A 32 14.30 -2.70 -2.65
CA LYS A 32 13.68 -2.34 -3.94
C LYS A 32 12.90 -1.04 -3.85
N LEU A 33 13.09 -0.16 -4.83
CA LEU A 33 12.23 0.99 -5.05
C LEU A 33 11.05 0.59 -5.96
N GLU A 34 9.83 0.80 -5.49
CA GLU A 34 8.61 0.48 -6.23
C GLU A 34 7.81 1.74 -6.53
N TYR A 35 7.18 1.76 -7.71
CA TYR A 35 6.27 2.80 -8.16
C TYR A 35 4.82 2.33 -8.00
N MET A 36 4.03 3.06 -7.21
CA MET A 36 2.61 2.78 -6.96
C MET A 36 1.75 3.92 -7.49
N ARG A 37 0.61 3.56 -8.09
CA ARG A 37 -0.43 4.48 -8.58
C ARG A 37 -1.82 3.86 -8.39
N PRO A 38 -2.91 4.64 -8.45
CA PRO A 38 -4.26 4.09 -8.57
C PRO A 38 -4.36 2.99 -9.65
N GLY A 39 -5.07 1.91 -9.34
CA GLY A 39 -5.17 0.68 -10.11
C GLY A 39 -4.01 -0.31 -9.92
N SER A 40 -2.99 0.02 -9.13
CA SER A 40 -1.94 -0.97 -8.79
C SER A 40 -2.50 -2.04 -7.87
N THR A 41 -2.13 -3.30 -8.11
CA THR A 41 -2.64 -4.45 -7.35
C THR A 41 -1.52 -5.23 -6.70
N PHE A 42 -1.78 -5.70 -5.47
CA PHE A 42 -0.81 -6.42 -4.66
C PHE A 42 -1.50 -7.56 -3.92
N GLN A 43 -0.75 -8.61 -3.61
CA GLN A 43 -1.26 -9.75 -2.86
C GLN A 43 -0.55 -9.95 -1.51
N HIS A 44 -1.27 -10.58 -0.60
CA HIS A 44 -0.77 -11.06 0.68
C HIS A 44 -1.32 -12.46 0.92
N LEU A 45 -0.43 -13.45 1.04
CA LEU A 45 -0.78 -14.81 1.45
C LEU A 45 -0.78 -14.87 2.97
N ARG A 46 -1.91 -15.31 3.53
CA ARG A 46 -2.06 -15.56 4.97
C ARG A 46 -1.76 -17.02 5.31
N ASP A 47 -1.48 -17.27 6.58
CA ASP A 47 -1.14 -18.61 7.10
C ASP A 47 -2.24 -19.67 6.91
N ASP A 48 -3.48 -19.24 6.68
CA ASP A 48 -4.66 -20.10 6.45
C ASP A 48 -4.95 -20.34 4.96
N ASN A 49 -3.95 -20.14 4.10
CA ASN A 49 -4.03 -20.18 2.63
C ASN A 49 -5.05 -19.21 2.02
N LEU A 50 -5.48 -18.19 2.78
CA LEU A 50 -6.28 -17.10 2.25
C LEU A 50 -5.38 -16.09 1.55
N ILE A 51 -5.68 -15.79 0.29
CA ILE A 51 -4.98 -14.75 -0.47
C ILE A 51 -5.84 -13.49 -0.43
N GLU A 52 -5.28 -12.41 0.08
CA GLU A 52 -5.83 -11.07 -0.01
C GLU A 52 -5.27 -10.37 -1.23
N ILE A 53 -6.12 -9.85 -2.11
CA ILE A 53 -5.74 -9.02 -3.26
C ILE A 53 -6.17 -7.59 -2.96
N ALA A 54 -5.21 -6.69 -2.79
CA ALA A 54 -5.43 -5.26 -2.57
C ALA A 54 -5.35 -4.49 -3.89
N CYS A 55 -6.41 -3.78 -4.26
CA CYS A 55 -6.45 -2.85 -5.39
C CYS A 55 -6.37 -1.41 -4.89
N VAL A 56 -5.32 -0.68 -5.27
CA VAL A 56 -5.10 0.70 -4.87
C VAL A 56 -6.11 1.61 -5.57
N GLU A 57 -6.93 2.32 -4.80
CA GLU A 57 -7.92 3.28 -5.29
C GLU A 57 -7.35 4.69 -5.35
N SER A 58 -6.67 5.11 -4.29
CA SER A 58 -6.03 6.44 -4.24
C SER A 58 -4.86 6.49 -3.27
N LEU A 59 -4.02 7.50 -3.48
CA LEU A 59 -2.86 7.80 -2.65
C LEU A 59 -3.01 9.22 -2.11
N GLY A 60 -2.49 9.47 -0.91
CA GLY A 60 -2.50 10.81 -0.36
C GLY A 60 -1.61 10.97 0.85
N THR A 61 -1.63 12.17 1.42
CA THR A 61 -1.05 12.46 2.75
C THR A 61 -2.16 12.87 3.71
N ASP A 62 -1.96 12.60 5.00
CA ASP A 62 -2.82 13.16 6.04
C ASP A 62 -2.35 14.58 6.46
N LEU A 63 -3.01 15.15 7.47
CA LEU A 63 -2.67 16.48 8.00
C LEU A 63 -1.27 16.53 8.65
N TYR A 64 -0.68 15.38 8.99
CA TYR A 64 0.66 15.26 9.54
C TYR A 64 1.70 14.95 8.47
N GLY A 65 1.30 14.90 7.20
CA GLY A 65 2.18 14.59 6.07
C GLY A 65 2.49 13.10 5.93
N ILE A 66 1.82 12.21 6.65
CA ILE A 66 2.03 10.77 6.57
C ILE A 66 1.39 10.26 5.28
N PRO A 67 2.15 9.58 4.39
CA PRO A 67 1.58 9.02 3.17
C PRO A 67 0.63 7.85 3.48
N HIS A 68 -0.52 7.83 2.83
CA HIS A 68 -1.59 6.84 2.99
C HIS A 68 -2.03 6.28 1.64
N VAL A 69 -2.52 5.05 1.68
CA VAL A 69 -3.09 4.32 0.55
C VAL A 69 -4.54 3.98 0.88
N ARG A 70 -5.48 4.34 0.01
CA ARG A 70 -6.85 3.81 0.02
C ARG A 70 -6.94 2.67 -0.98
N PHE A 71 -7.58 1.58 -0.60
CA PHE A 71 -7.64 0.37 -1.40
C PHE A 71 -8.87 -0.48 -1.08
N GLN A 72 -9.24 -1.34 -2.03
CA GLN A 72 -10.24 -2.39 -1.84
C GLN A 72 -9.56 -3.75 -1.72
N ILE A 73 -10.21 -4.72 -1.06
CA ILE A 73 -9.68 -6.08 -0.92
C ILE A 73 -10.64 -7.09 -1.55
N SER A 74 -10.08 -8.00 -2.34
CA SER A 74 -10.72 -9.27 -2.71
C SER A 74 -10.07 -10.41 -1.95
N LEU A 75 -10.84 -11.42 -1.57
CA LEU A 75 -10.32 -12.60 -0.91
C LEU A 75 -10.42 -13.81 -1.84
N THR A 76 -9.42 -14.68 -1.86
CA THR A 76 -9.52 -15.95 -2.58
C THR A 76 -8.92 -17.08 -1.77
N ARG A 77 -9.63 -18.22 -1.75
CA ARG A 77 -9.20 -19.46 -1.11
C ARG A 77 -9.47 -20.59 -2.10
N ASP A 78 -8.51 -21.49 -2.29
CA ASP A 78 -8.64 -22.67 -3.15
C ASP A 78 -9.18 -22.38 -4.56
N LYS A 79 -8.72 -21.28 -5.17
CA LYS A 79 -9.16 -20.78 -6.50
C LYS A 79 -10.63 -20.36 -6.58
N LYS A 80 -11.35 -20.32 -5.46
CA LYS A 80 -12.68 -19.69 -5.36
C LYS A 80 -12.50 -18.26 -4.87
N PHE A 81 -12.88 -17.31 -5.72
CA PHE A 81 -13.03 -15.93 -5.30
C PHE A 81 -14.13 -15.87 -4.24
N LEU A 82 -13.74 -15.52 -3.02
CA LEU A 82 -14.65 -15.07 -1.99
C LEU A 82 -14.91 -13.59 -2.29
N ASP A 83 -16.17 -13.21 -2.17
CA ASP A 83 -16.71 -11.93 -2.63
C ASP A 83 -15.79 -10.74 -2.30
N PHE A 84 -15.82 -9.70 -3.16
CA PHE A 84 -15.09 -8.46 -2.85
C PHE A 84 -15.62 -7.92 -1.53
N ASP A 85 -14.74 -7.71 -0.55
CA ASP A 85 -15.12 -6.90 0.59
C ASP A 85 -15.36 -5.49 0.04
N LYS A 86 -16.64 -5.10 -0.07
CA LYS A 86 -17.06 -3.83 -0.66
C LYS A 86 -16.61 -2.62 0.18
N GLY A 87 -15.94 -2.85 1.31
CA GLY A 87 -15.36 -1.81 2.14
C GLY A 87 -14.05 -1.25 1.57
N THR A 88 -14.00 0.07 1.38
CA THR A 88 -12.72 0.78 1.18
C THR A 88 -11.95 0.82 2.49
N ARG A 89 -10.67 0.44 2.44
CA ARG A 89 -9.75 0.49 3.57
C ARG A 89 -8.67 1.55 3.34
N MET A 90 -8.04 2.00 4.42
CA MET A 90 -6.95 2.95 4.37
C MET A 90 -5.85 2.53 5.33
N LEU A 91 -4.59 2.57 4.87
CA LEU A 91 -3.40 2.32 5.68
C LEU A 91 -2.36 3.40 5.40
N ALA A 92 -1.45 3.62 6.35
CA ALA A 92 -0.19 4.28 6.05
C ALA A 92 0.56 3.49 4.97
N LEU A 93 1.26 4.20 4.07
CA LEU A 93 1.99 3.60 2.95
C LEU A 93 3.02 2.57 3.41
N SER A 94 3.71 2.83 4.52
CA SER A 94 4.66 1.88 5.12
C SER A 94 3.95 0.58 5.54
N SER A 95 2.85 0.69 6.30
CA SER A 95 2.09 -0.48 6.73
C SER A 95 1.49 -1.26 5.56
N PHE A 96 1.06 -0.57 4.50
CA PHE A 96 0.63 -1.21 3.27
C PHE A 96 1.78 -1.99 2.61
N ALA A 97 2.97 -1.37 2.50
CA ALA A 97 4.15 -1.98 1.91
C ALA A 97 4.67 -3.19 2.71
N ASP A 98 4.52 -3.17 4.03
CA ASP A 98 4.93 -4.29 4.89
C ASP A 98 4.02 -5.50 4.73
N ARG A 99 2.71 -5.27 4.55
CA ARG A 99 1.69 -6.33 4.42
C ARG A 99 1.63 -6.91 3.01
N TYR A 100 1.47 -6.05 1.99
CA TYR A 100 1.22 -6.46 0.61
C TYR A 100 2.52 -6.41 -0.21
N ARG A 101 3.37 -7.43 -0.01
CA ARG A 101 4.76 -7.46 -0.51
C ARG A 101 4.89 -7.81 -1.98
N GLU A 102 3.91 -8.50 -2.54
CA GLU A 102 3.99 -9.02 -3.89
C GLU A 102 3.05 -8.24 -4.80
N ARG A 103 3.61 -7.57 -5.81
CA ARG A 103 2.84 -6.91 -6.85
C ARG A 103 2.37 -7.96 -7.86
N ILE A 104 1.10 -7.88 -8.26
CA ILE A 104 0.54 -8.74 -9.29
C ILE A 104 0.07 -7.91 -10.48
N VAL A 105 -0.07 -8.55 -11.63
CA VAL A 105 -0.70 -7.98 -12.82
C VAL A 105 -1.94 -8.82 -13.07
N ILE A 106 -3.11 -8.16 -13.07
CA ILE A 106 -4.41 -8.77 -13.33
C ILE A 106 -4.91 -8.33 -14.70
#